data_AF-A0A4R5L469-F1
#
_entry.id   AF-A0A4R5L469-F1
#
_cell.length_a   1.000
_cell.length_b   1.000
_cell.length_c   1.000
_cell.angle_alpha   90.00
_cell.angle_beta   90.00
_cell.angle_gamma   90.00
#
_symmetry.space_group_name_H-M   'P 1'
#
loop_
_entity.id
_entity.type
_entity.pdbx_description
1 polymer ?
#
loop_
_entity_poly.entity_id
_entity_poly.type
_entity_poly.pdbx_seq_one_letter_code
_entity_poly.pdbx_strand_id
1 'polypeptide(L)'
;MPRKEATDLALRARIALERLRHGEADRALINLVSQVAIIASFITRAGHGKLDIGDIDRVERDLGEVLNEADRTGVWSVPEALIEGLTVVVNEYDRLLCVTRMEVFVRASDHLEKRADLAARETRTNSSHLQVAR
;
A
#
# COMPACT_ATOMS: atom_id res chain seq x y z
N MET A 1 11.74 -14.60 -8.50
CA MET A 1 10.43 -15.19 -8.17
C MET A 1 10.04 -16.14 -9.29
N PRO A 2 9.42 -17.30 -9.02
CA PRO A 2 8.77 -18.10 -10.06
C PRO A 2 7.77 -17.24 -10.83
N ARG A 3 7.81 -17.29 -12.17
CA ARG A 3 7.03 -16.39 -13.03
C ARG A 3 5.52 -16.40 -12.71
N LYS A 4 4.99 -17.58 -12.37
CA LYS A 4 3.57 -17.75 -12.01
C LYS A 4 3.19 -16.94 -10.77
N GLU A 5 4.00 -16.99 -9.71
CA GLU A 5 3.71 -16.25 -8.48
C GLU A 5 3.80 -14.73 -8.70
N ALA A 6 4.77 -14.27 -9.49
CA ALA A 6 4.88 -12.87 -9.87
C ALA A 6 3.63 -12.41 -10.65
N THR A 7 3.18 -13.21 -11.61
CA THR A 7 1.94 -12.95 -12.37
C THR A 7 0.71 -12.92 -11.45
N ASP A 8 0.60 -13.85 -10.50
CA ASP A 8 -0.54 -13.89 -9.57
C ASP A 8 -0.58 -12.65 -8.67
N LEU A 9 0.57 -12.18 -8.18
CA LEU A 9 0.66 -10.94 -7.38
C LEU A 9 0.33 -9.69 -8.21
N ALA A 10 0.88 -9.59 -9.42
CA ALA A 10 0.57 -8.49 -10.33
C ALA A 10 -0.92 -8.47 -10.67
N LEU A 11 -1.53 -9.64 -10.93
CA LEU A 11 -2.95 -9.77 -11.21
C LEU A 11 -3.81 -9.30 -10.03
N ARG A 12 -3.47 -9.68 -8.79
CA ARG A 12 -4.18 -9.22 -7.59
C ARG A 12 -4.14 -7.70 -7.45
N ALA A 13 -2.98 -7.08 -7.67
CA ALA A 13 -2.85 -5.62 -7.61
C ALA A 13 -3.69 -4.92 -8.69
N ARG A 14 -3.70 -5.46 -9.91
CA ARG A 14 -4.51 -4.93 -11.02
C ARG A 14 -6.01 -5.06 -10.78
N ILE A 15 -6.47 -6.21 -10.28
CA ILE A 15 -7.89 -6.41 -9.92
C ILE A 15 -8.28 -5.42 -8.83
N ALA A 16 -7.43 -5.20 -7.83
CA ALA A 16 -7.71 -4.24 -6.77
C ALA A 16 -7.89 -2.82 -7.30
N LEU A 17 -6.98 -2.39 -8.18
CA LEU A 17 -7.06 -1.09 -8.85
C LEU A 17 -8.33 -0.96 -9.69
N GLU A 18 -8.71 -2.01 -10.43
CA GLU A 18 -9.90 -1.97 -11.28
C GLU A 18 -11.19 -1.87 -10.44
N ARG A 19 -11.24 -2.53 -9.29
CA ARG A 19 -12.37 -2.40 -8.36
C ARG A 19 -12.48 -0.98 -7.81
N LEU A 20 -11.36 -0.37 -7.42
CA LEU A 20 -11.32 1.05 -7.00
C LEU A 20 -11.81 1.99 -8.11
N ARG A 21 -11.39 1.74 -9.35
CA ARG A 21 -11.82 2.50 -10.54
C ARG A 21 -13.32 2.41 -10.80
N HIS A 22 -13.95 1.29 -10.45
CA HIS A 22 -15.40 1.12 -10.53
C HIS A 22 -16.17 1.69 -9.32
N GLY A 23 -15.48 2.35 -8.39
CA GLY A 23 -16.07 2.96 -7.20
C GLY A 23 -16.29 1.99 -6.04
N GLU A 24 -15.83 0.73 -6.15
CA GLU A 24 -15.78 -0.16 -4.99
C GLU A 24 -14.62 0.25 -4.10
N ALA A 25 -14.90 0.60 -2.85
CA ALA A 25 -13.88 0.88 -1.86
C ALA A 25 -14.28 0.29 -0.51
N ASP A 26 -13.37 -0.48 0.06
CA ASP A 26 -13.49 -1.05 1.40
C ASP A 26 -12.11 -1.10 2.07
N ARG A 27 -12.10 -1.37 3.38
CA ARG A 27 -10.84 -1.43 4.15
C ARG A 27 -9.84 -2.44 3.58
N ALA A 28 -10.31 -3.60 3.13
CA ALA A 28 -9.42 -4.65 2.64
C ALA A 28 -8.76 -4.24 1.32
N LEU A 29 -9.52 -3.60 0.43
CA LEU A 29 -9.08 -3.09 -0.86
C LEU A 29 -8.06 -1.97 -0.69
N ILE A 30 -8.35 -0.99 0.17
CA ILE A 30 -7.42 0.11 0.48
C ILE A 30 -6.14 -0.40 1.13
N ASN A 31 -6.25 -1.35 2.06
CA ASN A 31 -5.08 -1.97 2.68
C ASN A 31 -4.22 -2.70 1.64
N LEU A 32 -4.83 -3.45 0.72
CA LEU A 32 -4.09 -4.16 -0.33
C LEU A 32 -3.31 -3.19 -1.22
N VAL A 33 -3.92 -2.12 -1.72
CA VAL A 33 -3.20 -1.14 -2.56
C VAL A 33 -2.17 -0.33 -1.77
N SER A 34 -2.40 -0.12 -0.46
CA SER A 34 -1.40 0.50 0.41
C SER A 34 -0.17 -0.39 0.59
N GLN A 35 -0.35 -1.70 0.76
CA GLN A 35 0.77 -2.64 0.84
C GLN A 35 1.57 -2.65 -0.46
N VAL A 36 0.88 -2.64 -1.62
CA VAL A 36 1.52 -2.53 -2.94
C VAL A 36 2.35 -1.26 -3.03
N ALA A 37 1.80 -0.10 -2.64
CA ALA A 37 2.51 1.17 -2.64
C ALA A 37 3.75 1.13 -1.74
N ILE A 38 3.62 0.68 -0.50
CA ILE A 38 4.73 0.58 0.46
C ILE A 38 5.84 -0.34 -0.03
N ILE A 39 5.49 -1.50 -0.60
CA ILE A 39 6.49 -2.43 -1.16
C ILE A 39 7.21 -1.78 -2.35
N ALA A 40 6.46 -1.19 -3.29
CA ALA A 40 7.04 -0.49 -4.43
C ALA A 40 7.98 0.65 -3.99
N SER A 41 7.58 1.41 -2.97
CA SER A 41 8.34 2.48 -2.34
C SER A 41 9.65 1.98 -1.73
N PHE A 42 9.61 0.89 -0.95
CA PHE A 42 10.80 0.30 -0.34
C PHE A 42 11.80 -0.19 -1.39
N ILE A 43 11.31 -0.92 -2.39
CA ILE A 43 12.15 -1.46 -3.46
C ILE A 43 12.72 -0.33 -4.34
N THR A 44 11.94 0.73 -4.57
CA THR A 44 12.38 1.93 -5.29
C THR A 44 13.51 2.63 -4.55
N ARG A 45 13.37 2.84 -3.23
CA ARG A 45 14.44 3.41 -2.38
C ARG A 45 15.70 2.56 -2.33
N ALA A 46 15.57 1.24 -2.51
CA ALA A 46 16.71 0.33 -2.63
C ALA A 46 17.43 0.43 -4.00
N GLY A 47 16.99 1.33 -4.89
CA GLY A 47 17.62 1.59 -6.20
C GLY A 47 17.14 0.68 -7.32
N HIS A 48 16.07 -0.10 -7.10
CA HIS A 48 15.51 -0.99 -8.11
C HIS A 48 14.34 -0.38 -8.88
N GLY A 49 13.81 0.74 -8.41
CA GLY A 49 12.69 1.46 -9.01
C GLY A 49 13.09 2.38 -10.16
N LYS A 50 12.13 2.68 -11.03
CA LYS A 50 12.23 3.68 -12.10
C LYS A 50 11.30 4.86 -11.89
N LEU A 51 10.27 4.68 -11.06
CA LEU A 51 9.35 5.73 -10.68
C LEU A 51 10.03 6.68 -9.69
N ASP A 52 9.71 7.97 -9.76
CA ASP A 52 10.18 8.95 -8.78
C ASP A 52 9.60 8.59 -7.41
N ILE A 53 10.46 8.56 -6.38
CA ILE A 53 10.01 8.23 -5.02
C ILE A 53 9.01 9.26 -4.48
N GLY A 54 9.10 10.51 -4.90
CA GLY A 54 8.15 11.57 -4.55
C GLY A 54 6.75 11.32 -5.08
N ASP A 55 6.61 10.65 -6.23
CA ASP A 55 5.31 10.26 -6.77
C ASP A 55 4.69 9.14 -5.94
N ILE A 56 5.51 8.16 -5.53
CA ILE A 56 5.06 7.08 -4.63
C ILE A 56 4.67 7.64 -3.25
N ASP A 57 5.46 8.55 -2.70
CA ASP A 57 5.21 9.18 -1.40
C ASP A 57 3.96 10.05 -1.39
N ARG A 58 3.62 10.67 -2.53
CA ARG A 58 2.34 11.35 -2.70
C ARG A 58 1.18 10.36 -2.61
N VAL A 59 1.25 9.27 -3.37
CA VAL A 59 0.20 8.23 -3.35
C VAL A 59 0.03 7.60 -1.96
N GLU A 60 1.12 7.31 -1.25
CA GLU A 60 1.06 6.81 0.14
C GLU A 60 0.36 7.80 1.08
N ARG A 61 0.61 9.09 0.93
CA ARG A 61 -0.04 10.14 1.73
C ARG A 61 -1.53 10.21 1.44
N ASP A 62 -1.90 10.26 0.16
CA ASP A 62 -3.29 10.36 -0.29
C ASP A 62 -4.10 9.11 0.17
N LEU A 63 -3.49 7.92 0.16
CA LEU A 63 -4.07 6.71 0.74
C LEU A 63 -4.29 6.84 2.26
N GLY A 64 -3.34 7.45 2.97
CA GLY A 64 -3.48 7.75 4.40
C GLY A 64 -4.63 8.72 4.68
N GLU A 65 -4.83 9.73 3.83
CA GLU A 65 -5.96 10.65 3.93
C GLU A 65 -7.30 9.94 3.71
N VAL A 66 -7.41 9.05 2.71
CA VAL A 66 -8.60 8.22 2.49
C VAL A 66 -8.90 7.33 3.70
N LEU A 67 -7.89 6.70 4.28
CA LEU A 67 -8.04 5.87 5.48
C LEU A 67 -8.54 6.70 6.66
N ASN A 68 -7.94 7.86 6.91
CA ASN A 68 -8.34 8.75 7.99
C ASN A 68 -9.77 9.29 7.79
N GLU A 69 -10.14 9.62 6.56
CA GLU A 69 -11.51 10.08 6.24
C GLU A 69 -12.53 8.98 6.48
N ALA A 70 -12.24 7.76 6.01
CA ALA A 70 -13.11 6.61 6.20
C ALA A 70 -13.24 6.23 7.68
N ASP A 71 -12.18 6.36 8.47
CA ASP A 71 -12.23 6.12 9.92
C ASP A 71 -13.11 7.15 10.65
N ARG A 72 -13.15 8.40 10.17
CA ARG A 72 -13.99 9.47 10.76
C ARG A 72 -15.44 9.40 10.32
N THR A 73 -15.70 9.09 9.05
CA THR A 73 -17.04 9.21 8.43
C THR A 73 -17.73 7.87 8.21
N GLY A 74 -16.97 6.77 8.21
CA GLY A 74 -17.44 5.45 7.78
C GLY A 74 -17.62 5.31 6.26
N VAL A 75 -17.33 6.36 5.48
CA VAL A 75 -17.52 6.38 4.03
C VAL A 75 -16.18 6.18 3.32
N TRP A 76 -16.13 5.18 2.44
CA TRP A 76 -14.98 4.94 1.59
C TRP A 76 -15.16 5.69 0.27
N SER A 77 -14.36 6.73 0.06
CA SER A 77 -14.33 7.50 -1.18
C SER A 77 -12.89 7.70 -1.61
N VAL A 78 -12.59 7.33 -2.86
CA VAL A 78 -11.26 7.41 -3.43
C VAL A 78 -11.27 8.44 -4.55
N PRO A 79 -10.51 9.53 -4.45
CA PRO A 79 -10.43 10.53 -5.51
C PRO A 79 -9.86 9.95 -6.81
N GLU A 80 -10.34 10.41 -7.97
CA GLU A 80 -9.84 9.97 -9.28
C GLU A 80 -8.33 10.21 -9.42
N ALA A 81 -7.82 11.34 -8.91
CA ALA A 81 -6.39 11.63 -8.91
C ALA A 81 -5.55 10.57 -8.17
N LEU A 82 -6.11 9.98 -7.10
CA LEU A 82 -5.47 8.89 -6.38
C LEU A 82 -5.51 7.59 -7.19
N ILE A 83 -6.58 7.33 -7.93
CA ILE A 83 -6.69 6.17 -8.84
C ILE A 83 -5.65 6.28 -9.97
N GLU A 84 -5.44 7.48 -10.52
CA GLU A 84 -4.38 7.75 -11.50
C GLU A 84 -2.99 7.51 -10.91
N GLY A 85 -2.70 8.05 -9.72
CA GLY A 85 -1.44 7.82 -9.03
C GLY A 85 -1.19 6.35 -8.71
N LEU A 86 -2.20 5.65 -8.20
CA LEU A 86 -2.17 4.20 -7.96
C LEU A 86 -1.91 3.40 -9.24
N THR A 87 -2.45 3.84 -10.38
CA THR A 87 -2.20 3.19 -11.67
C THR A 87 -0.72 3.19 -12.00
N VAL A 88 -0.04 4.31 -11.80
CA VAL A 88 1.41 4.43 -12.02
C VAL A 88 2.20 3.54 -11.06
N VAL A 89 1.83 3.53 -9.78
CA VAL A 89 2.48 2.70 -8.75
C VAL A 89 2.28 1.20 -9.01
N VAL A 90 1.07 0.77 -9.40
CA VAL A 90 0.77 -0.65 -9.71
C VAL A 90 1.55 -1.12 -10.94
N ASN A 91 1.70 -0.27 -11.96
CA ASN A 91 2.53 -0.59 -13.13
C ASN A 91 4.01 -0.73 -12.74
N GLU A 92 4.51 0.14 -11.85
CA GLU A 92 5.87 0.01 -11.35
C GLU A 92 6.04 -1.25 -10.49
N TYR A 93 5.07 -1.59 -9.66
CA TYR A 93 5.07 -2.83 -8.88
C TYR A 93 5.11 -4.09 -9.77
N ASP A 94 4.31 -4.14 -10.83
CA ASP A 94 4.34 -5.23 -11.83
C ASP A 94 5.73 -5.35 -12.49
N ARG A 95 6.32 -4.22 -12.88
CA ARG A 95 7.69 -4.19 -13.41
C ARG A 95 8.68 -4.74 -12.37
N LEU A 96 8.61 -4.28 -11.13
CA LEU A 96 9.49 -4.69 -10.04
C LEU A 96 9.42 -6.20 -9.80
N LEU A 97 8.23 -6.79 -9.83
CA LEU A 97 8.02 -8.25 -9.68
C LEU A 97 8.75 -9.05 -10.76
N CYS A 98 8.86 -8.50 -11.97
CA CYS A 98 9.51 -9.16 -13.10
C CYS A 98 11.05 -9.03 -13.09
N VAL A 99 11.59 -7.92 -12.56
CA VAL A 99 13.01 -7.57 -12.73
C VAL A 99 13.83 -7.69 -11.45
N THR A 100 13.20 -7.73 -10.29
CA THR A 100 13.91 -7.71 -9.00
C THR A 100 14.10 -9.12 -8.45
N ARG A 101 15.21 -9.34 -7.75
CA ARG A 101 15.47 -10.60 -7.06
C ARG A 101 14.47 -10.78 -5.91
N MET A 102 14.04 -12.02 -5.70
CA MET A 102 13.04 -12.38 -4.67
C MET A 102 13.47 -11.93 -3.27
N GLU A 103 14.75 -12.01 -2.96
CA GLU A 103 15.31 -11.59 -1.68
C GLU A 103 14.96 -10.13 -1.33
N VAL A 104 14.92 -9.24 -2.34
CA VAL A 104 14.58 -7.83 -2.12
C VAL A 104 13.10 -7.67 -1.77
N PHE A 105 12.23 -8.47 -2.39
CA PHE A 105 10.80 -8.51 -2.04
C PHE A 105 10.58 -9.06 -0.63
N VAL A 106 11.30 -10.12 -0.24
CA VAL A 106 11.23 -10.64 1.14
C VAL A 106 11.61 -9.57 2.14
N ARG A 107 12.72 -8.85 1.91
CA ARG A 107 13.12 -7.72 2.78
C ARG A 107 12.09 -6.61 2.83
N ALA A 108 11.44 -6.29 1.72
CA ALA A 108 10.37 -5.29 1.66
C ALA A 108 9.13 -5.74 2.45
N SER A 109 8.73 -7.00 2.31
CA SER A 109 7.61 -7.59 3.06
C SER A 109 7.89 -7.65 4.56
N ASP A 110 9.10 -8.07 4.97
CA ASP A 110 9.52 -8.05 6.38
C ASP A 110 9.49 -6.63 6.97
N HIS A 111 9.86 -5.63 6.17
CA HIS A 111 9.79 -4.23 6.58
C HIS A 111 8.34 -3.77 6.77
N LEU A 112 7.45 -4.16 5.86
CA LEU A 112 6.02 -3.89 5.98
C LEU A 112 5.42 -4.55 7.22
N GLU A 113 5.74 -5.80 7.51
CA GLU A 113 5.28 -6.53 8.71
C GLU A 113 5.72 -5.80 9.99
N LYS A 114 7.00 -5.40 10.06
CA LYS A 114 7.51 -4.60 11.19
C LYS A 114 6.78 -3.27 11.36
N ARG A 115 6.43 -2.59 10.26
CA ARG A 115 5.64 -1.35 10.32
C ARG A 115 4.22 -1.59 10.82
N ALA A 116 3.57 -2.67 10.35
CA ALA A 116 2.24 -3.06 10.82
C ALA A 116 2.25 -3.40 12.32
N ASP A 117 3.27 -4.11 12.79
CA ASP A 117 3.47 -4.44 14.21
C ASP A 117 3.68 -3.20 15.07
N LEU A 118 4.47 -2.24 14.60
CA LEU A 118 4.69 -0.96 15.29
C LEU A 118 3.39 -0.16 15.39
N ALA A 119 2.67 -0.02 14.28
CA ALA A 119 1.37 0.66 14.26
C ALA A 119 0.35 -0.01 15.20
N ALA A 120 0.30 -1.35 15.23
CA ALA A 120 -0.58 -2.09 16.13
C ALA A 120 -0.23 -1.89 17.61
N ARG A 121 1.06 -1.72 17.94
CA ARG A 121 1.52 -1.40 19.31
C ARG A 121 1.16 0.02 19.71
N GLU A 122 1.32 0.99 18.83
CA GLU A 122 0.95 2.40 19.08
C GLU A 122 -0.55 2.56 19.36
N THR A 123 -1.41 1.91 18.57
CA THR A 123 -2.87 1.91 18.79
C THR A 123 -3.26 1.33 20.16
N ARG A 124 -2.54 0.30 20.62
CA ARG A 124 -2.76 -0.31 21.94
C ARG A 124 -2.33 0.62 23.08
N THR A 125 -1.16 1.26 22.96
CA THR A 125 -0.66 2.21 23.97
C THR A 125 -1.54 3.44 24.09
N ASN A 126 -2.03 4.00 22.97
CA ASN A 126 -2.98 5.13 22.99
C ASN A 126 -4.32 4.74 23.65
N SER A 127 -4.81 3.52 23.41
CA SER A 127 -6.04 3.02 24.05
C SER A 127 -5.88 2.85 25.57
N SER A 128 -4.70 2.42 26.04
CA SER A 128 -4.40 2.31 27.47
C SER A 128 -4.30 3.67 28.16
N HIS A 129 -3.72 4.68 27.51
CA HIS A 129 -3.66 6.04 28.06
C HIS A 129 -5.05 6.70 28.21
N LEU A 130 -5.98 6.42 27.28
CA LEU A 130 -7.37 6.90 27.36
C LEU A 130 -8.18 6.22 28.49
N GLN A 131 -7.81 5.01 28.93
CA GLN A 131 -8.50 4.32 30.03
C GLN A 131 -8.07 4.77 31.43
N VAL A 132 -6.89 5.38 31.59
CA VAL A 132 -6.38 5.79 32.91
C VAL A 132 -6.82 7.20 33.31
N ALA A 133 -7.41 7.96 32.38
CA ALA A 133 -7.88 9.33 32.60
C ALA A 133 -9.39 9.45 32.95
N ARG A 134 -10.03 8.35 33.35
CA ARG A 134 -11.44 8.30 33.79
C ARG A 134 -11.55 7.87 35.24
#